data_AF-F0Y7K8-F1
#
_entry.id   AF-F0Y7K8-F1
#
_cell.length_a   1.000
_cell.length_b   1.000
_cell.length_c   1.000
_cell.angle_alpha   90.00
_cell.angle_beta   90.00
_cell.angle_gamma   90.00
#
_symmetry.space_group_name_H-M   'P 1'
#
loop_
_entity.id
_entity.type
_entity.pdbx_description
1 polymer ?
#
loop_
_entity_poly.entity_id
_entity_poly.type
_entity_poly.pdbx_seq_one_letter_code
_entity_poly.pdbx_strand_id
1 'polypeptide(L)'
;YASCYCEENVYRLVDALRHGPHPAYAVFISSRSKFCPVWCQRSARAADEPVLWDYHVVAAVFLPSGAYVCDFDTRLDAVTDALAYVDAALGPAARAPFEYRPRVRVVAAATLVDHFASDRRHMRDDDGTYQAPPPAW
;
A
#
# COMPACT_ATOMS: atom_id res chain seq x y z
N TYR A 1 -5.76 11.76 2.98
CA TYR A 1 -4.53 11.00 3.22
C TYR A 1 -4.18 11.13 4.69
N ALA A 2 -3.83 10.02 5.34
CA ALA A 2 -3.25 9.96 6.68
C ALA A 2 -2.05 8.99 6.64
N SER A 3 -0.88 9.46 7.08
CA SER A 3 0.34 8.64 7.13
C SER A 3 0.12 7.42 8.03
N CYS A 4 0.63 6.27 7.64
CA CYS A 4 0.50 4.98 8.34
C CYS A 4 -0.92 4.37 8.37
N TYR A 5 -1.89 4.97 7.67
CA TYR A 5 -3.24 4.41 7.45
C TYR A 5 -3.44 4.16 5.95
N CYS A 6 -2.48 3.47 5.32
CA CYS A 6 -2.44 3.22 3.88
C CYS A 6 -3.67 2.45 3.39
N GLU A 7 -4.19 1.54 4.20
CA GLU A 7 -5.43 0.79 3.97
C GLU A 7 -6.65 1.70 3.88
N GLU A 8 -6.75 2.73 4.74
CA GLU A 8 -7.85 3.69 4.68
C GLU A 8 -7.69 4.69 3.53
N ASN A 9 -6.46 5.08 3.22
CA ASN A 9 -6.17 5.94 2.07
C ASN A 9 -6.56 5.27 0.76
N VAL A 10 -6.18 4.00 0.60
CA VAL A 10 -6.54 3.19 -0.57
C VAL A 10 -8.03 2.89 -0.58
N TYR A 11 -8.65 2.56 0.56
CA TYR A 11 -10.10 2.39 0.65
C TYR A 11 -10.85 3.57 0.05
N ARG A 12 -10.51 4.80 0.46
CA ARG A 12 -11.18 6.01 -0.05
C ARG A 12 -10.96 6.22 -1.55
N LEU A 13 -9.77 5.91 -2.06
CA LEU A 13 -9.49 5.99 -3.50
C LEU A 13 -10.34 4.96 -4.27
N VAL A 14 -10.33 3.70 -3.85
CA VAL A 14 -11.06 2.65 -4.58
C VAL A 14 -12.57 2.78 -4.44
N ASP A 15 -13.07 3.32 -3.33
CA ASP A 15 -14.48 3.69 -3.16
C ASP A 15 -14.92 4.75 -4.18
N ALA A 16 -14.10 5.78 -4.40
CA ALA A 16 -14.36 6.80 -5.41
C ALA A 16 -14.31 6.23 -6.85
N LEU A 17 -13.54 5.17 -7.09
CA LEU A 17 -13.39 4.55 -8.40
C LEU A 17 -14.36 3.37 -8.64
N ARG A 18 -15.05 2.86 -7.62
CA ARG A 18 -15.75 1.56 -7.68
C ARG A 18 -16.87 1.47 -8.72
N HIS A 19 -17.45 2.62 -9.09
CA HIS A 19 -18.51 2.74 -10.11
C HIS A 19 -17.98 3.24 -11.46
N GLY A 20 -16.67 3.43 -11.57
CA GLY A 20 -16.02 3.83 -12.82
C GLY A 20 -15.99 2.69 -13.84
N PRO A 21 -15.73 3.00 -15.12
CA PRO A 21 -15.67 2.01 -16.19
C PRO A 21 -14.42 1.12 -16.15
N HIS A 22 -13.49 1.39 -15.23
CA HIS A 22 -12.16 0.81 -15.19
C HIS A 22 -11.98 -0.01 -13.91
N PRO A 23 -11.51 -1.27 -14.00
CA PRO A 23 -11.26 -2.09 -12.83
C PRO A 23 -10.22 -1.45 -11.90
N ALA A 24 -10.53 -1.44 -10.61
CA ALA A 24 -9.64 -0.99 -9.55
C ALA A 24 -9.54 -2.06 -8.46
N TYR A 25 -8.37 -2.14 -7.82
CA TYR A 25 -8.05 -3.11 -6.79
C TYR A 25 -7.26 -2.45 -5.66
N ALA A 26 -7.46 -2.90 -4.44
CA ALA A 26 -6.50 -2.69 -3.37
C ALA A 26 -5.52 -3.85 -3.34
N VAL A 27 -4.24 -3.53 -3.22
CA VAL A 27 -3.14 -4.50 -3.18
C VAL A 27 -2.46 -4.36 -1.83
N PHE A 28 -2.69 -5.36 -0.97
CA PHE A 28 -2.00 -5.49 0.30
C PHE A 28 -0.66 -6.15 0.07
N ILE A 29 0.41 -5.52 0.51
CA ILE A 29 1.80 -5.94 0.37
C ILE A 29 2.32 -6.22 1.78
N SER A 30 2.79 -7.44 2.05
CA SER A 30 3.41 -7.79 3.32
C SER A 30 4.46 -8.88 3.09
N SER A 31 5.06 -9.40 4.15
CA SER A 31 6.03 -10.50 4.09
C SER A 31 5.68 -11.58 5.12
N ARG A 32 6.40 -12.70 5.13
CA ARG A 32 6.15 -13.76 6.14
C ARG A 32 6.45 -13.26 7.55
N SER A 33 7.45 -12.39 7.68
CA SER A 33 7.90 -11.86 8.96
C SER A 33 7.19 -10.58 9.38
N LYS A 34 6.35 -9.98 8.51
CA LYS A 34 5.83 -8.61 8.68
C LYS A 34 6.97 -7.58 8.83
N PHE A 35 8.02 -7.79 8.05
CA PHE A 35 9.08 -6.81 7.79
C PHE A 35 9.30 -6.81 6.28
N CYS A 36 8.41 -6.15 5.55
CA CYS A 36 8.41 -6.10 4.10
C CYS A 36 9.15 -4.85 3.64
N PRO A 37 10.32 -4.98 2.99
CA PRO A 37 11.04 -3.83 2.48
C PRO A 37 10.37 -3.32 1.20
N VAL A 38 10.05 -2.04 1.17
CA VAL A 38 9.51 -1.32 0.00
C VAL A 38 10.38 -0.10 -0.27
N TRP A 39 10.94 -0.01 -1.47
CA TRP A 39 11.81 1.07 -1.91
C TRP A 39 11.01 2.27 -2.43
N CYS A 40 11.73 3.38 -2.64
CA CYS A 40 11.17 4.63 -3.16
C CYS A 40 10.01 5.15 -2.28
N GLN A 41 10.15 5.11 -0.96
CA GLN A 41 9.11 5.55 -0.02
C GLN A 41 9.45 6.92 0.59
N ARG A 42 8.44 7.77 0.79
CA ARG A 42 8.58 9.14 1.30
C ARG A 42 9.29 9.18 2.65
N SER A 43 8.97 8.23 3.53
CA SER A 43 9.53 8.08 4.88
C SER A 43 10.90 7.36 4.92
N ALA A 44 11.46 6.95 3.78
CA ALA A 44 12.80 6.35 3.75
C ALA A 44 13.88 7.36 4.19
N ARG A 45 14.91 6.89 4.91
CA ARG A 45 15.99 7.78 5.39
C ARG A 45 16.88 8.27 4.25
N ALA A 46 17.12 7.42 3.25
CA ALA A 46 17.85 7.73 2.03
C ALA A 46 17.04 7.33 0.79
N ALA A 47 17.53 7.68 -0.41
CA ALA A 47 16.84 7.39 -1.66
C ALA A 47 16.92 5.90 -2.07
N ASP A 48 17.99 5.24 -1.68
CA ASP A 48 18.34 3.84 -1.98
C ASP A 48 17.98 2.87 -0.84
N GLU A 49 17.46 3.38 0.27
CA GLU A 49 17.00 2.58 1.41
C GLU A 49 15.50 2.26 1.31
N PRO A 50 15.09 1.03 1.69
CA PRO A 50 13.67 0.70 1.83
C PRO A 50 13.09 1.26 3.12
N VAL A 51 11.77 1.35 3.17
CA VAL A 51 11.01 1.36 4.42
C VAL A 51 10.60 -0.08 4.73
N LEU A 52 10.77 -0.51 5.99
CA LEU A 52 10.30 -1.81 6.46
C LEU A 52 8.88 -1.67 6.99
N TRP A 53 7.92 -2.18 6.22
CA TRP A 53 6.50 -2.17 6.57
C TRP A 53 6.10 -3.50 7.22
N ASP A 54 5.22 -3.47 8.20
CA ASP A 54 4.50 -4.67 8.63
C ASP A 54 3.53 -5.13 7.54
N TYR A 55 2.84 -4.17 6.94
CA TYR A 55 2.18 -4.26 5.64
C TYR A 55 2.07 -2.87 5.02
N HIS A 56 1.89 -2.82 3.70
CA HIS A 56 1.60 -1.60 2.94
C HIS A 56 0.40 -1.85 2.02
N VAL A 57 -0.35 -0.82 1.67
CA VAL A 57 -1.49 -0.93 0.76
C VAL A 57 -1.39 0.13 -0.33
N VAL A 58 -1.49 -0.33 -1.58
CA VAL A 58 -1.55 0.53 -2.77
C VAL A 58 -2.81 0.21 -3.59
N ALA A 59 -3.23 1.12 -4.46
CA ALA A 59 -4.28 0.83 -5.44
C ALA A 59 -3.66 0.40 -6.78
N ALA A 60 -4.27 -0.56 -7.46
CA ALA A 60 -3.99 -0.90 -8.85
C ALA A 60 -5.21 -0.56 -9.72
N VAL A 61 -5.00 0.16 -10.83
CA VAL A 61 -6.06 0.61 -11.74
C VAL A 61 -5.72 0.18 -13.17
N PHE A 62 -6.70 -0.39 -13.86
CA PHE A 62 -6.54 -0.87 -15.24
C PHE A 62 -7.26 0.06 -16.21
N LEU A 63 -6.49 0.83 -16.97
CA LEU A 63 -6.97 1.74 -18.00
C LEU A 63 -6.75 1.12 -19.39
N PRO A 64 -7.38 1.64 -20.46
CA PRO A 64 -7.10 1.19 -21.83
C PRO A 64 -5.63 1.32 -22.24
N SER A 65 -4.90 2.26 -21.61
CA SER A 65 -3.47 2.50 -21.86
C SER A 65 -2.53 1.60 -21.07
N GLY A 66 -3.02 0.83 -20.09
CA GLY A 66 -2.16 -0.04 -19.27
C GLY A 66 -2.65 -0.20 -17.83
N ALA A 67 -1.80 -0.81 -17.00
CA ALA A 67 -2.01 -0.98 -15.58
C ALA A 67 -1.15 0.00 -14.80
N TYR A 68 -1.73 0.62 -13.77
CA TYR A 68 -1.09 1.65 -12.98
C TYR A 68 -1.23 1.37 -11.49
N VAL A 69 -0.21 1.73 -10.72
CA VAL A 69 -0.21 1.71 -9.27
C VAL A 69 -0.32 3.14 -8.74
N CYS A 70 -1.25 3.35 -7.83
CA CYS A 70 -1.35 4.57 -7.03
C CYS A 70 -0.89 4.27 -5.61
N ASP A 71 0.29 4.79 -5.26
CA ASP A 71 0.88 4.68 -3.93
C ASP A 71 1.01 6.08 -3.32
N PHE A 72 0.29 6.34 -2.23
CA PHE A 72 0.32 7.63 -1.55
C PHE A 72 1.59 7.86 -0.74
N ASP A 73 2.43 6.84 -0.57
CA ASP A 73 3.66 6.89 0.20
C ASP A 73 4.91 6.80 -0.67
N THR A 74 4.77 6.67 -1.99
CA THR A 74 5.92 6.59 -2.91
C THR A 74 6.58 7.95 -3.22
N ARG A 75 7.87 7.91 -3.54
CA ARG A 75 8.67 8.99 -4.17
C ARG A 75 8.65 8.91 -5.69
N LEU A 76 8.12 7.82 -6.26
CA LEU A 76 7.79 7.75 -7.68
C LEU A 76 6.63 8.70 -8.00
N ASP A 77 6.21 8.74 -9.26
CA ASP A 77 5.01 9.46 -9.64
C ASP A 77 3.78 8.89 -8.92
N ALA A 78 2.85 9.78 -8.54
CA ALA A 78 1.67 9.39 -7.77
C ALA A 78 0.80 8.33 -8.47
N VAL A 79 0.87 8.28 -9.80
CA VAL A 79 0.33 7.22 -10.65
C VAL A 79 1.50 6.69 -11.48
N THR A 80 1.99 5.50 -11.15
CA THR A 80 3.14 4.89 -11.81
C THR A 80 2.67 3.70 -12.65
N ASP A 81 3.30 3.44 -13.80
CA ASP A 81 3.12 2.18 -14.52
C ASP A 81 3.35 0.99 -13.58
N ALA A 82 2.51 -0.04 -13.65
CA ALA A 82 2.55 -1.12 -12.68
C ALA A 82 3.86 -1.92 -12.70
N LEU A 83 4.46 -2.14 -13.87
CA LEU A 83 5.75 -2.84 -13.97
C LEU A 83 6.89 -1.96 -13.46
N ALA A 84 6.88 -0.67 -13.81
CA ALA A 84 7.85 0.28 -13.27
C ALA A 84 7.80 0.38 -11.74
N TYR A 85 6.59 0.37 -11.14
CA TYR A 85 6.42 0.34 -9.69
C TYR A 85 6.97 -0.95 -9.10
N VAL A 86 6.64 -2.11 -9.68
CA VAL A 86 7.14 -3.40 -9.21
C VAL A 86 8.66 -3.43 -9.26
N ASP A 87 9.27 -3.04 -10.38
CA ASP A 87 10.72 -3.09 -10.55
C ASP A 87 11.45 -2.14 -9.60
N ALA A 88 10.95 -0.92 -9.40
CA ALA A 88 11.60 0.08 -8.56
C ALA A 88 11.34 -0.14 -7.05
N ALA A 89 10.09 -0.40 -6.66
CA ALA A 89 9.68 -0.43 -5.25
C ALA A 89 9.80 -1.83 -4.62
N LEU A 90 9.56 -2.90 -5.38
CA LEU A 90 9.52 -4.28 -4.86
C LEU A 90 10.65 -5.16 -5.40
N GLY A 91 11.14 -4.88 -6.61
CA GLY A 91 12.20 -5.62 -7.30
C GLY A 91 13.47 -5.81 -6.47
N PRO A 92 14.00 -4.77 -5.79
CA PRO A 92 15.21 -4.91 -4.98
C PRO A 92 15.07 -5.95 -3.85
N ALA A 93 13.85 -6.22 -3.38
CA ALA A 93 13.57 -7.21 -2.35
C ALA A 93 13.87 -8.66 -2.80
N ALA A 94 14.05 -8.92 -4.10
CA ALA A 94 14.44 -10.24 -4.60
C ALA A 94 15.77 -10.74 -4.01
N ARG A 95 16.65 -9.80 -3.62
CA ARG A 95 17.95 -10.08 -2.98
C ARG A 95 17.83 -10.27 -1.46
N ALA A 96 16.68 -9.97 -0.87
CA ALA A 96 16.46 -10.16 0.55
C ALA A 96 16.21 -11.64 0.90
N PRO A 97 16.46 -12.02 2.17
CA PRO A 97 16.03 -13.31 2.72
C PRO A 97 14.54 -13.59 2.46
N PHE A 98 14.20 -14.86 2.31
CA PHE A 98 12.89 -15.30 1.84
C PHE A 98 11.72 -14.82 2.73
N GLU A 99 11.96 -14.70 4.04
CA GLU A 99 10.99 -14.25 5.03
C GLU A 99 10.57 -12.79 4.83
N TYR A 100 11.44 -11.96 4.26
CA TYR A 100 11.19 -10.54 4.01
C TYR A 100 10.62 -10.27 2.62
N ARG A 101 10.66 -11.24 1.71
CA ARG A 101 10.21 -11.03 0.33
C ARG A 101 8.73 -10.66 0.27
N PRO A 102 8.36 -9.63 -0.51
CA PRO A 102 6.98 -9.20 -0.66
C PRO A 102 6.06 -10.32 -1.14
N ARG A 103 4.87 -10.35 -0.55
CA ARG A 103 3.71 -11.14 -0.94
C ARG A 103 2.55 -10.19 -1.11
N VAL A 104 1.75 -10.42 -2.14
CA VAL A 104 0.62 -9.57 -2.46
C VAL A 104 -0.69 -10.30 -2.27
N ARG A 105 -1.68 -9.60 -1.71
CA ARG A 105 -3.09 -9.97 -1.75
C ARG A 105 -3.83 -8.89 -2.52
N VAL A 106 -4.37 -9.26 -3.67
CA VAL A 106 -5.15 -8.37 -4.53
C VAL A 106 -6.63 -8.54 -4.19
N VAL A 107 -7.31 -7.43 -3.93
CA VAL A 107 -8.73 -7.40 -3.55
C VAL A 107 -9.44 -6.42 -4.48
N ALA A 108 -10.52 -6.86 -5.15
CA ALA A 108 -11.32 -5.99 -6.01
C ALA A 108 -11.89 -4.82 -5.21
N ALA A 109 -11.97 -3.64 -5.83
CA ALA A 109 -12.49 -2.42 -5.18
C ALA A 109 -13.86 -2.65 -4.52
N ALA A 110 -14.81 -3.24 -5.25
CA ALA A 110 -16.14 -3.54 -4.71
C ALA A 110 -16.07 -4.43 -3.46
N THR A 111 -15.30 -5.53 -3.51
CA THR A 111 -15.12 -6.43 -2.37
C THR A 111 -14.47 -5.73 -1.17
N LEU A 112 -13.49 -4.86 -1.40
CA LEU A 112 -12.90 -4.09 -0.32
C LEU A 112 -13.94 -3.15 0.29
N VAL A 113 -14.66 -2.40 -0.52
CA VAL A 113 -15.65 -1.42 -0.04
C VAL A 113 -16.77 -2.09 0.75
N ASP A 114 -17.25 -3.25 0.30
CA ASP A 114 -18.37 -3.95 0.94
C ASP A 114 -17.99 -4.65 2.25
N HIS A 115 -16.70 -4.96 2.47
CA HIS A 115 -16.28 -5.83 3.57
C HIS A 115 -15.17 -5.27 4.46
N PHE A 116 -14.47 -4.21 4.05
CA PHE A 116 -13.38 -3.65 4.83
C PHE A 116 -13.92 -2.90 6.05
N ALA A 117 -13.38 -3.25 7.22
CA ALA A 117 -13.60 -2.55 8.46
C ALA A 117 -12.29 -2.53 9.25
N SER A 118 -11.93 -1.37 9.77
CA SER A 118 -10.81 -1.18 10.69
C SER A 118 -11.32 -0.42 11.90
N ASP A 119 -11.12 -0.99 13.08
CA ASP A 119 -11.32 -0.28 14.35
C ASP A 119 -10.03 0.40 14.85
N ARG A 120 -8.99 0.43 13.98
CA ARG A 120 -7.67 1.06 14.21
C ARG A 120 -6.93 0.56 15.44
N ARG A 121 -7.34 -0.55 16.07
CA ARG A 121 -6.67 -1.08 17.27
C ARG A 121 -5.23 -1.50 17.02
N HIS A 122 -4.91 -1.91 15.80
CA HIS A 122 -3.54 -2.29 15.42
C HIS A 122 -2.57 -1.10 15.44
N MET A 123 -3.09 0.14 15.41
CA MET A 123 -2.33 1.38 15.49
C MET A 123 -2.23 1.91 16.93
N ARG A 124 -2.72 1.17 17.92
CA ARG A 124 -2.64 1.53 19.34
C ARG A 124 -1.57 0.71 20.04
N ASP A 125 -0.77 1.37 20.85
CA ASP A 125 0.17 0.73 21.76
C ASP A 125 -0.56 0.19 23.01
N ASP A 126 0.15 -0.59 23.82
CA ASP A 126 -0.41 -1.23 25.02
C ASP A 126 -0.96 -0.22 26.05
N ASP A 127 -0.45 1.01 26.05
CA ASP A 127 -0.92 2.11 26.90
C ASP A 127 -2.13 2.86 26.30
N GLY A 128 -2.59 2.47 25.11
CA GLY A 128 -3.71 3.06 24.39
C GLY A 128 -3.35 4.30 23.57
N THR A 129 -2.09 4.72 23.53
CA THR A 129 -1.62 5.80 22.66
C THR A 129 -1.56 5.32 21.20
N TYR A 130 -1.70 6.25 20.25
CA TYR A 130 -1.62 5.91 18.83
C TYR A 130 -0.19 6.03 18.32
N GLN A 131 0.27 5.02 17.57
CA GLN A 131 1.58 5.01 16.89
C GLN A 131 1.69 6.12 15.84
N ALA A 132 0.56 6.52 15.24
CA ALA A 132 0.45 7.66 14.35
C ALA A 132 -0.94 8.33 14.51
N PRO A 133 -1.05 9.66 14.34
CA PRO A 133 -2.33 10.38 14.50
C PRO A 133 -3.44 9.75 13.64
N PRO A 134 -4.56 9.31 14.25
CA PRO A 134 -5.62 8.66 13.50
C PRO A 134 -6.34 9.65 12.59
N PRO A 135 -6.87 9.18 11.45
CA PRO A 135 -7.64 10.03 10.57
C PRO A 135 -8.96 10.51 11.21
N ALA A 136 -9.38 11.72 10.82
CA ALA A 136 -10.57 12.38 11.38
C ALA A 136 -11.90 11.97 10.71
N TRP A 137 -11.85 11.11 9.68
CA TRP A 137 -13.04 10.55 9.03
C TRP A 137 -13.47 9.24 9.68
#